data_AF-A0A4Z1HXC4-F1
#
_entry.id   AF-A0A4Z1HXC4-F1
#
_cell.length_a   1.000
_cell.length_b   1.000
_cell.length_c   1.000
_cell.angle_alpha   90.00
_cell.angle_beta   90.00
_cell.angle_gamma   90.00
#
_symmetry.space_group_name_H-M   'P 1'
#
loop_
_entity.id
_entity.type
_entity.pdbx_description
1 polymer ?
#
loop_
_entity_poly.entity_id
_entity_poly.type
_entity_poly.pdbx_seq_one_letter_code
_entity_poly.pdbx_strand_id
1 'polypeptide(L)' 'MAIKPITGMLRRGLVLDLSVAFGLGTTFGYAFWYGYHVPAVRKRDAFYAKLEDQRAANAAA' A
#
# COMPACT_ATOMS: atom_id res chain seq x y z
N MET A 1 -41.64 -4.50 -32.38
CA MET A 1 -40.58 -3.75 -31.67
C MET A 1 -39.24 -4.22 -32.21
N ALA A 2 -38.36 -3.30 -32.64
CA ALA A 2 -37.00 -3.68 -33.04
C ALA A 2 -36.13 -3.89 -31.80
N ILE A 3 -35.51 -5.06 -31.67
CA ILE A 3 -34.57 -5.37 -30.59
C ILE A 3 -33.25 -4.66 -30.90
N LYS A 4 -32.71 -3.89 -29.95
CA LYS A 4 -31.42 -3.23 -30.13
C LYS A 4 -30.27 -4.24 -30.18
N PRO A 5 -29.21 -3.98 -30.97
CA PRO A 5 -28.02 -4.83 -31.00
C PRO A 5 -27.32 -4.90 -29.64
N ILE A 6 -26.88 -6.09 -29.24
CA ILE A 6 -26.08 -6.32 -28.04
C ILE A 6 -24.61 -6.31 -28.44
N THR A 7 -23.90 -5.22 -28.14
CA THR A 7 -22.49 -5.04 -28.51
C THR A 7 -21.67 -4.47 -27.35
N GLY A 8 -20.37 -4.75 -27.32
CA GLY A 8 -19.44 -4.09 -26.39
C GLY A 8 -19.40 -4.68 -24.96
N MET A 9 -20.09 -5.80 -24.70
CA MET A 9 -20.12 -6.44 -23.39
C MET A 9 -18.72 -6.79 -22.86
N LEU A 10 -17.86 -7.38 -23.71
CA LEU A 10 -16.50 -7.77 -23.30
C LEU A 10 -15.65 -6.57 -22.87
N ARG A 11 -15.65 -5.49 -23.66
CA ARG A 11 -14.90 -4.26 -23.35
C ARG A 11 -15.40 -3.63 -22.06
N ARG A 12 -16.73 -3.56 -21.86
CA ARG A 12 -17.33 -2.99 -20.65
C ARG A 12 -16.96 -3.81 -19.40
N GLY A 13 -17.04 -5.13 -19.49
CA GLY A 13 -16.65 -6.03 -18.39
C GLY A 13 -15.18 -5.87 -18.03
N LEU A 14 -14.29 -5.98 -19.02
CA LEU A 14 -12.86 -5.85 -18.79
C LEU A 14 -12.47 -4.50 -18.17
N VAL A 15 -13.04 -3.39 -18.64
CA VAL A 15 -12.77 -2.07 -18.05
C VAL A 15 -13.24 -1.98 -16.60
N LEU A 16 -14.41 -2.53 -16.29
CA LEU A 16 -14.92 -2.57 -14.92
C LEU A 16 -13.99 -3.39 -14.02
N ASP A 17 -13.63 -4.60 -14.45
CA ASP A 17 -12.81 -5.52 -13.65
C ASP A 17 -11.42 -4.95 -13.40
N LEU A 18 -10.78 -4.36 -14.42
CA LEU A 18 -9.49 -3.70 -14.25
C LEU A 18 -9.59 -2.50 -13.30
N SER A 19 -10.63 -1.68 -13.44
CA SER A 19 -10.81 -0.52 -12.55
C SER A 19 -10.99 -0.95 -11.10
N VAL A 20 -11.77 -2.00 -10.85
CA VAL A 20 -11.98 -2.56 -9.52
C VAL A 20 -10.69 -3.18 -8.99
N ALA A 21 -9.97 -3.95 -9.80
CA ALA A 21 -8.71 -4.57 -9.41
C ALA A 21 -7.66 -3.53 -9.01
N PHE A 22 -7.48 -2.49 -9.81
CA PHE A 22 -6.55 -1.40 -9.49
C PHE A 22 -7.04 -0.58 -8.29
N GLY A 23 -8.33 -0.23 -8.23
CA GLY A 23 -8.89 0.54 -7.12
C GLY A 23 -8.70 -0.17 -5.77
N LEU A 24 -9.07 -1.44 -5.70
CA LEU A 24 -8.90 -2.26 -4.50
C LEU A 24 -7.43 -2.54 -4.22
N GLY A 25 -6.65 -2.91 -5.25
CA GLY A 25 -5.23 -3.21 -5.11
C GLY A 25 -4.43 -2.04 -4.53
N THR A 26 -4.65 -0.84 -5.08
CA THR A 26 -4.02 0.39 -4.55
C THR A 26 -4.50 0.67 -3.13
N THR A 27 -5.81 0.57 -2.86
CA THR A 27 -6.36 0.82 -1.51
C THR A 27 -5.74 -0.10 -0.44
N PHE A 28 -5.72 -1.41 -0.69
CA PHE A 28 -5.12 -2.36 0.24
C PHE A 28 -3.60 -2.22 0.33
N GLY A 29 -2.94 -1.87 -0.77
CA GLY A 29 -1.51 -1.52 -0.78
C GLY A 29 -1.21 -0.34 0.16
N TYR A 30 -1.99 0.73 0.06
CA TYR A 30 -1.88 1.89 0.96
C TYR A 30 -2.19 1.50 2.42
N ALA A 31 -3.23 0.70 2.65
CA ALA A 31 -3.59 0.24 3.99
C ALA A 31 -2.45 -0.57 4.63
N PHE A 32 -1.83 -1.50 3.90
CA PHE A 32 -0.66 -2.24 4.38
C PHE A 32 0.54 -1.32 4.63
N TRP A 33 0.85 -0.46 3.66
CA TRP A 33 2.04 0.38 3.71
C TRP A 33 2.03 1.31 4.92
N TYR A 34 0.92 2.04 5.11
CA TYR A 34 0.81 3.04 6.17
C TYR A 34 0.30 2.44 7.49
N GLY A 35 -0.48 1.36 7.46
CA GLY A 35 -0.99 0.71 8.65
C GLY A 35 0.05 -0.19 9.34
N TYR A 36 0.90 -0.86 8.57
CA TYR A 36 1.87 -1.82 9.12
C TYR A 36 3.31 -1.47 8.77
N HIS A 37 3.64 -1.33 7.49
CA HIS A 37 5.03 -1.29 7.03
C HIS A 37 5.79 -0.07 7.58
N VAL A 38 5.30 1.14 7.35
CA VAL A 38 5.94 2.39 7.81
C VAL A 38 6.05 2.44 9.34
N PRO A 39 4.99 2.13 10.13
CA PRO A 39 5.12 2.04 11.57
C PRO A 39 6.17 1.02 12.05
N ALA A 40 6.26 -0.15 11.42
CA ALA A 40 7.24 -1.17 11.78
C ALA A 40 8.68 -0.68 11.53
N VAL A 41 8.92 -0.06 10.37
CA VAL A 41 10.22 0.55 10.02
C VAL A 41 10.57 1.65 11.02
N ARG A 42 9.64 2.56 11.33
CA ARG A 42 9.87 3.63 12.32
C ARG A 42 10.25 3.10 13.71
N LYS A 43 9.60 2.02 14.17
CA LYS A 43 9.94 1.38 15.45
C LYS A 43 11.37 0.86 15.45
N ARG A 44 11.77 0.19 14.36
CA ARG A 44 13.14 -0.31 14.19
C ARG A 44 14.14 0.84 14.19
N ASP A 45 13.89 1.87 13.39
CA ASP A 45 14.82 2.98 13.24
C ASP A 45 14.99 3.76 14.56
N ALA A 46 13.89 3.97 15.30
CA ALA A 46 13.95 4.58 16.63
C ALA A 46 14.75 3.75 17.65
N PHE A 47 14.66 2.41 17.58
CA PHE A 47 15.44 1.52 18.44
C PHE A 47 16.94 1.65 18.17
N TYR A 48 17.35 1.63 16.90
CA TYR A 48 18.78 1.74 16.55
C TYR A 48 19.33 3.13 16.79
N ALA A 49 18.55 4.19 16.58
CA ALA A 49 18.96 5.55 16.95
C ALA A 49 19.29 5.63 18.45
N LYS A 50 18.40 5.12 19.31
CA LYS A 50 18.63 5.06 20.75
C LYS A 50 19.87 4.25 21.12
N LEU A 51 20.10 3.11 20.46
CA LEU A 51 21.26 2.27 20.73
C LEU A 51 22.57 3.00 20.40
N GLU A 52 22.58 3.77 19.32
CA GLU A 52 23.76 4.52 18.91
C GLU A 52 24.02 5.71 19.84
N ASP A 53 22.97 6.42 20.27
CA ASP A 53 23.08 7.46 21.31
C ASP A 53 23.70 6.92 22.61
N GLN A 54 23.29 5.72 23.02
CA GLN A 54 23.85 5.04 24.20
C GLN A 54 25.32 4.68 24.02
N ARG A 55 25.72 4.21 22.83
CA ARG A 55 27.13 3.92 22.52
C ARG A 55 27.98 5.18 22.55
N ALA A 56 27.49 6.26 21.95
CA ALA A 56 28.18 7.55 21.95
C ALA A 56 28.36 8.09 23.37
N ALA A 57 27.33 8.01 24.22
CA ALA A 57 27.40 8.42 25.61
C ALA A 57 28.41 7.59 26.43
N ASN A 58 28.43 6.26 26.24
CA ASN A 58 29.37 5.38 26.93
C ASN A 58 30.83 5.56 26.46
N ALA A 59 31.06 5.94 25.21
CA ALA A 59 32.40 6.21 24.69
C ALA A 59 32.96 7.56 25.14
N ALA A 60 32.09 8.49 25.56
CA ALA A 60 32.46 9.82 26.04
C ALA A 60 32.65 9.93 27.56
N ALA A 61 32.32 8.86 28.30
CA ALA A 61 32.47 8.73 29.75
C ALA A 61 33.80 8.05 30.11
#